data_AF-A0A0F8XU42-F1
#
_entry.id   AF-A0A0F8XU42-F1
#
_cell.length_a   1.000
_cell.length_b   1.000
_cell.length_c   1.000
_cell.angle_alpha   90.00
_cell.angle_beta   90.00
_cell.angle_gamma   90.00
#
_symmetry.space_group_name_H-M   'P 1'
#
loop_
_entity.id
_entity.type
_entity.pdbx_description
1 polymer ?
#
loop_
_entity_poly.entity_id
_entity_poly.type
_entity_poly.pdbx_seq_one_letter_code
_entity_poly.pdbx_strand_id
1 'polypeptide(L)'
;MIKVDQTTFGMPGGDCFSACIASILELPLADVPYFMGQTEEEGEEWWGKFEEWALPRGFYPILLNLTTEWRPSGLHVLSGKSPRGNFPHSLVASGKGEIIHDPHPSRDGIDSRDDVVLLIPFDPAEKATRILRAILEADERGQGLPFAEAMQAAKNLVER
;
A
#
# COMPACT_ATOMS: atom_id res chain seq x y z
N MET A 1 3.78 -0.69 10.25
CA MET A 1 4.14 -0.80 8.83
C MET A 1 5.39 -1.66 8.73
N ILE A 2 5.32 -2.75 7.97
CA ILE A 2 6.50 -3.52 7.57
C ILE A 2 7.20 -2.81 6.41
N LYS A 3 8.54 -2.90 6.35
CA LYS A 3 9.33 -2.34 5.24
C LYS A 3 9.66 -3.46 4.27
N VAL A 4 8.99 -3.48 3.13
CA VAL A 4 9.21 -4.48 2.07
C VAL A 4 10.12 -3.89 1.01
N ASP A 5 11.22 -4.58 0.73
CA ASP A 5 12.15 -4.20 -0.32
C ASP A 5 11.73 -4.78 -1.66
N GLN A 6 11.99 -4.03 -2.72
CA GLN A 6 11.74 -4.47 -4.09
C GLN A 6 12.72 -5.60 -4.44
N THR A 7 12.30 -6.56 -5.27
CA THR A 7 13.12 -7.72 -5.66
C THR A 7 13.53 -7.70 -7.12
N THR A 8 12.83 -6.92 -7.95
CA THR A 8 13.16 -6.72 -9.36
C THR A 8 13.45 -5.23 -9.62
N PHE A 9 14.28 -4.95 -10.62
CA PHE A 9 14.86 -3.62 -10.83
C PHE A 9 14.76 -3.17 -12.29
N GLY A 10 14.81 -1.86 -12.49
CA GLY A 10 14.81 -1.22 -13.81
C GLY A 10 13.42 -1.01 -14.40
N MET A 11 13.38 -0.39 -15.57
CA MET A 11 12.16 -0.23 -16.38
C MET A 11 12.21 -1.22 -17.54
N PRO A 12 11.09 -1.87 -17.89
CA PRO A 12 9.78 -1.87 -17.21
C PRO A 12 9.73 -2.80 -15.96
N GLY A 13 10.77 -3.61 -15.77
CA GLY A 13 10.81 -4.79 -14.89
C GLY A 13 10.78 -4.59 -13.36
N GLY A 14 10.66 -3.37 -12.84
CA GLY A 14 10.79 -3.09 -11.39
C GLY A 14 9.48 -3.24 -10.60
N ASP A 15 9.53 -3.88 -9.43
CA ASP A 15 8.39 -4.13 -8.54
C ASP A 15 8.28 -3.12 -7.37
N CYS A 16 8.91 -1.94 -7.49
CA CYS A 16 8.91 -0.91 -6.43
C CYS A 16 7.49 -0.47 -6.01
N PHE A 17 6.56 -0.34 -6.95
CA PHE A 17 5.16 -0.02 -6.64
C PHE A 17 4.51 -1.14 -5.82
N SER A 18 4.64 -2.40 -6.24
CA SER A 18 4.13 -3.57 -5.50
C SER A 18 4.72 -3.67 -4.09
N ALA A 19 6.01 -3.39 -3.92
CA ALA A 19 6.66 -3.34 -2.61
C ALA A 19 6.13 -2.21 -1.70
N CYS A 20 5.77 -1.06 -2.27
CA CYS A 20 5.10 0.01 -1.52
C CYS A 20 3.71 -0.43 -1.03
N ILE A 21 2.92 -1.06 -1.91
CA ILE A 21 1.59 -1.59 -1.56
C ILE A 21 1.71 -2.67 -0.48
N ALA A 22 2.66 -3.59 -0.61
CA ALA A 22 2.96 -4.62 0.38
C ALA A 22 3.30 -4.00 1.75
N SER A 23 4.15 -2.96 1.76
CA SER A 23 4.52 -2.24 2.99
C SER A 23 3.32 -1.57 3.66
N ILE A 24 2.48 -0.86 2.89
CA ILE A 24 1.31 -0.14 3.40
C ILE A 24 0.24 -1.10 3.94
N LEU A 25 0.01 -2.22 3.25
CA LEU A 25 -1.00 -3.21 3.62
C LEU A 25 -0.49 -4.30 4.57
N GLU A 26 0.78 -4.24 4.95
CA GLU A 26 1.43 -5.23 5.81
C GLU A 26 1.40 -6.67 5.26
N LEU A 27 1.56 -6.80 3.94
CA LEU A 27 1.58 -8.09 3.23
C LEU A 27 2.99 -8.52 2.82
N PRO A 28 3.27 -9.83 2.72
CA PRO A 28 4.41 -10.33 1.97
C PRO A 28 4.38 -9.83 0.52
N LEU A 29 5.56 -9.55 -0.06
CA LEU A 29 5.66 -9.11 -1.46
C LEU A 29 5.02 -10.11 -2.43
N ALA A 30 5.17 -11.41 -2.15
CA ALA A 30 4.62 -12.49 -2.96
C ALA A 30 3.07 -12.49 -3.04
N ASP A 31 2.39 -11.82 -2.11
CA ASP A 31 0.93 -11.72 -2.08
C ASP A 31 0.41 -10.47 -2.82
N VAL A 32 1.32 -9.60 -3.29
CA VAL A 32 1.00 -8.42 -4.10
C VAL A 32 1.40 -8.69 -5.56
N PRO A 33 0.45 -8.61 -6.51
CA PRO A 33 0.74 -8.84 -7.92
C PRO A 33 1.82 -7.90 -8.45
N TYR A 34 2.48 -8.38 -9.49
CA TYR A 34 3.36 -7.56 -10.28
C TYR A 34 2.57 -6.76 -11.32
N PHE A 35 2.26 -5.50 -11.02
CA PHE A 35 1.34 -4.69 -11.85
C PHE A 35 2.00 -4.09 -13.10
N MET A 36 3.27 -3.69 -12.99
CA MET A 36 3.96 -2.89 -14.01
C MET A 36 4.39 -3.68 -15.26
N GLY A 37 4.28 -5.02 -15.24
CA GLY A 37 4.62 -5.86 -16.38
C GLY A 37 6.12 -5.95 -16.68
N GLN A 38 6.54 -6.99 -17.41
CA GLN A 38 7.94 -7.17 -17.82
C GLN A 38 8.26 -6.47 -19.16
N THR A 39 7.23 -5.95 -19.83
CA THR A 39 7.33 -5.19 -21.07
C THR A 39 6.53 -3.89 -20.94
N GLU A 40 6.80 -2.90 -21.81
CA GLU A 40 6.01 -1.66 -21.84
C GLU A 40 4.52 -1.95 -22.10
N GLU A 41 4.23 -2.82 -23.07
CA GLU A 41 2.86 -3.25 -23.42
C GLU A 41 2.13 -3.90 -22.24
N GLU A 42 2.81 -4.77 -21.48
CA GLU A 42 2.23 -5.38 -20.28
C GLU A 42 1.94 -4.37 -19.16
N GLY A 43 2.72 -3.28 -19.13
CA GLY A 43 2.62 -2.21 -18.16
C GLY A 43 1.58 -1.15 -18.48
N GLU A 44 1.04 -1.06 -19.71
CA GLU A 44 0.08 -0.02 -20.08
C GLU A 44 -1.21 -0.07 -19.22
N GLU A 45 -1.62 -1.26 -18.80
CA GLU A 45 -2.86 -1.50 -18.03
C GLU A 45 -2.63 -1.67 -16.52
N TRP A 46 -1.45 -1.29 -16.01
CA TRP A 46 -1.07 -1.55 -14.61
C TRP A 46 -2.11 -1.01 -13.59
N TRP A 47 -2.70 0.15 -13.86
CA TRP A 47 -3.68 0.78 -12.97
C TRP A 47 -4.98 -0.04 -12.89
N GLY A 48 -5.48 -0.52 -14.03
CA GLY A 48 -6.66 -1.39 -14.08
C GLY A 48 -6.43 -2.68 -13.31
N LYS A 49 -5.27 -3.33 -13.50
CA LYS A 49 -4.87 -4.53 -12.74
C LYS A 49 -4.79 -4.26 -11.23
N PHE A 50 -4.31 -3.08 -10.84
CA PHE A 50 -4.25 -2.68 -9.44
C PHE A 50 -5.65 -2.43 -8.84
N GLU A 51 -6.53 -1.74 -9.55
CA GLU A 51 -7.93 -1.53 -9.16
C GLU A 51 -8.68 -2.85 -8.98
N GLU A 52 -8.59 -3.74 -9.96
CA GLU A 52 -9.22 -5.08 -9.90
C GLU A 52 -8.73 -5.90 -8.71
N TRP A 53 -7.47 -5.73 -8.31
CA TRP A 53 -6.91 -6.40 -7.14
C TRP A 53 -7.31 -5.72 -5.81
N ALA A 54 -7.36 -4.39 -5.77
CA ALA A 54 -7.60 -3.60 -4.56
C ALA A 54 -9.09 -3.57 -4.16
N LEU A 55 -10.00 -3.48 -5.12
CA LEU A 55 -11.44 -3.33 -4.86
C LEU A 55 -12.04 -4.49 -4.04
N PRO A 56 -11.81 -5.78 -4.39
CA PRO A 56 -12.33 -6.90 -3.60
C PRO A 56 -11.74 -6.98 -2.18
N ARG A 57 -10.63 -6.30 -1.92
CA ARG A 57 -9.98 -6.18 -0.59
C ARG A 57 -10.53 -5.00 0.23
N GLY A 58 -11.58 -4.34 -0.26
CA GLY A 58 -12.25 -3.24 0.41
C GLY A 58 -11.45 -1.94 0.37
N PHE A 59 -10.68 -1.71 -0.69
CA PHE A 59 -9.98 -0.46 -0.92
C PHE A 59 -10.33 0.15 -2.28
N TYR A 60 -10.63 1.44 -2.30
CA TYR A 60 -10.62 2.28 -3.48
C TYR A 60 -9.25 2.92 -3.64
N PRO A 61 -8.46 2.55 -4.66
CA PRO A 61 -7.24 3.27 -4.97
C PRO A 61 -7.59 4.61 -5.65
N ILE A 62 -6.86 5.67 -5.30
CA ILE A 62 -6.98 6.98 -5.94
C ILE A 62 -5.58 7.45 -6.33
N LEU A 63 -5.37 7.69 -7.63
CA LEU A 63 -4.16 8.34 -8.15
C LEU A 63 -4.41 9.84 -8.26
N LEU A 64 -3.53 10.64 -7.66
CA LEU A 64 -3.57 12.09 -7.75
C LEU A 64 -2.25 12.60 -8.31
N ASN A 65 -2.30 13.27 -9.47
CA ASN A 65 -1.16 14.02 -9.98
C ASN A 65 -0.93 15.26 -9.11
N LEU A 66 0.29 15.43 -8.63
CA LEU A 66 0.67 16.52 -7.77
C LEU A 66 1.04 17.75 -8.61
N THR A 67 0.15 18.74 -8.59
CA THR A 67 0.38 20.05 -9.24
C THR A 67 0.68 21.16 -8.23
N THR A 68 0.69 20.82 -6.94
CA THR A 68 0.91 21.75 -5.81
C THR A 68 1.80 21.09 -4.75
N GLU A 69 2.15 21.85 -3.72
CA GLU A 69 2.87 21.35 -2.53
C GLU A 69 1.98 20.52 -1.58
N TRP A 70 0.68 20.38 -1.86
CA TRP A 70 -0.21 19.59 -1.01
C TRP A 70 0.19 18.11 -0.98
N ARG A 71 0.16 17.50 0.20
CA ARG A 71 0.44 16.07 0.38
C ARG A 71 -0.53 15.46 1.40
N PRO A 72 -0.88 14.17 1.24
CA PRO A 72 -1.69 13.47 2.23
C PRO A 72 -1.02 13.45 3.61
N SER A 73 -1.84 13.47 4.66
CA SER A 73 -1.38 13.33 6.05
C SER A 73 -1.07 11.87 6.42
N GLY A 74 -1.83 10.92 5.85
CA GLY A 74 -1.68 9.49 6.11
C GLY A 74 -0.62 8.82 5.24
N LEU A 75 -0.49 7.50 5.41
CA LEU A 75 0.36 6.66 4.55
C LEU A 75 -0.14 6.71 3.10
N HIS A 76 0.79 6.89 2.18
CA HIS A 76 0.53 6.91 0.75
C HIS A 76 1.75 6.43 -0.03
N VAL A 77 1.53 5.97 -1.25
CA VAL A 77 2.63 5.84 -2.22
C VAL A 77 2.89 7.22 -2.78
N LEU A 78 4.14 7.61 -2.85
CA LEU A 78 4.61 8.82 -3.52
C LEU A 78 5.54 8.38 -4.65
N SER A 79 5.29 8.85 -5.86
CA SER A 79 6.12 8.52 -7.03
C SER A 79 6.73 9.77 -7.64
N GLY A 80 7.83 9.57 -8.34
CA GLY A 80 8.41 10.59 -9.21
C GLY A 80 9.66 10.10 -9.91
N LYS A 81 10.42 11.03 -10.48
CA LYS A 81 11.63 10.70 -11.25
C LYS A 81 12.69 10.00 -10.38
N SER A 82 13.19 8.86 -10.84
CA SER A 82 14.31 8.18 -10.20
C SER A 82 15.63 8.93 -10.40
N PRO A 83 16.49 9.06 -9.36
CA PRO A 83 17.86 9.58 -9.53
C PRO A 83 18.76 8.60 -10.30
N ARG A 84 18.30 7.35 -10.52
CA ARG A 84 19.08 6.25 -11.12
C ARG A 84 18.91 6.13 -12.63
N GLY A 85 18.06 6.95 -13.24
CA GLY A 85 17.83 6.93 -14.68
C GLY A 85 16.56 7.65 -15.11
N ASN A 86 16.19 7.51 -16.38
CA ASN A 86 15.01 8.15 -16.94
C ASN A 86 13.76 7.26 -16.81
N PHE A 87 13.39 6.94 -15.57
CA PHE A 87 12.21 6.13 -15.24
C PHE A 87 11.60 6.58 -13.90
N PRO A 88 10.28 6.36 -13.67
CA PRO A 88 9.64 6.67 -12.41
C PRO A 88 10.05 5.67 -11.32
N HIS A 89 9.92 6.09 -10.07
CA HIS A 89 10.17 5.28 -8.89
C HIS A 89 9.13 5.60 -7.81
N SER A 90 8.65 4.56 -7.13
CA SER A 90 7.66 4.69 -6.06
C SER A 90 8.28 4.40 -4.71
N LEU A 91 7.86 5.17 -3.70
CA LEU A 91 8.24 5.01 -2.31
C LEU A 91 7.02 5.18 -1.39
N VAL A 92 7.14 4.78 -0.13
CA VAL A 92 6.13 5.00 0.90
C VAL A 92 6.42 6.29 1.65
N ALA A 93 5.43 7.17 1.71
CA ALA A 93 5.49 8.42 2.43
C ALA A 93 4.34 8.58 3.43
N SER A 94 4.49 9.53 4.36
CA SER A 94 3.50 9.93 5.36
C SER A 94 3.61 11.42 5.62
N GLY A 95 2.73 11.99 6.43
CA GLY A 95 3.00 13.25 7.14
C GLY A 95 3.44 14.41 6.24
N LYS A 96 2.64 14.78 5.23
CA LYS A 96 2.97 15.81 4.23
C LYS A 96 4.18 15.47 3.34
N GLY A 97 4.49 14.19 3.15
CA GLY A 97 5.50 13.71 2.21
C GLY A 97 6.88 13.44 2.84
N GLU A 98 6.93 13.12 4.12
CA GLU A 98 8.07 12.47 4.76
C GLU A 98 8.22 11.04 4.21
N ILE A 99 9.40 10.71 3.70
CA ILE A 99 9.70 9.37 3.17
C ILE A 99 9.86 8.41 4.35
N ILE A 100 8.99 7.42 4.44
CA ILE A 100 9.02 6.39 5.49
C ILE A 100 9.85 5.18 5.04
N HIS A 101 9.72 4.83 3.77
CA HIS A 101 10.41 3.70 3.17
C HIS A 101 10.58 3.90 1.67
N ASP A 102 11.79 3.75 1.17
CA ASP A 102 12.07 3.61 -0.26
C ASP A 102 12.38 2.14 -0.51
N PRO A 103 11.60 1.35 -1.28
CA PRO A 103 11.86 -0.08 -1.51
C PRO A 103 13.18 -0.41 -2.20
N HIS A 104 13.84 0.54 -2.84
CA HIS A 104 15.12 0.30 -3.50
C HIS A 104 16.25 0.16 -2.45
N PRO A 105 17.15 -0.83 -2.56
CA PRO A 105 18.22 -1.04 -1.57
C PRO A 105 19.15 0.17 -1.35
N SER A 106 19.31 1.03 -2.36
CA SER A 106 20.13 2.25 -2.22
C SER A 106 19.48 3.34 -1.37
N ARG A 107 18.14 3.35 -1.25
CA ARG A 107 17.36 4.38 -0.55
C ARG A 107 17.58 5.81 -1.08
N ASP A 108 17.94 5.97 -2.36
CA ASP A 108 18.23 7.30 -2.95
C ASP A 108 16.98 8.18 -3.11
N GLY A 109 15.77 7.61 -2.95
CA GLY A 109 14.52 8.33 -3.11
C GLY A 109 14.21 8.69 -4.57
N ILE A 110 13.71 9.92 -4.75
CA ILE A 110 13.21 10.50 -6.01
C ILE A 110 13.66 11.95 -6.17
N ASP A 111 13.93 12.37 -7.40
CA ASP A 111 14.33 13.74 -7.77
C ASP A 111 13.14 14.70 -7.90
N SER A 112 11.97 14.17 -8.24
CA SER A 112 10.70 14.91 -8.35
C SER A 112 9.58 14.18 -7.63
N ARG A 113 8.46 14.87 -7.42
CA ARG A 113 7.26 14.36 -6.76
C ARG A 113 6.09 14.59 -7.69
N ASP A 114 5.69 13.55 -8.42
CA ASP A 114 4.83 13.69 -9.58
C ASP A 114 3.40 13.24 -9.28
N ASP A 115 3.23 12.14 -8.55
CA ASP A 115 1.93 11.59 -8.17
C ASP A 115 1.92 10.96 -6.79
N VAL A 116 0.72 10.79 -6.23
CA VAL A 116 0.47 9.97 -5.05
C VAL A 116 -0.64 8.96 -5.31
N VAL A 117 -0.51 7.79 -4.70
CA VAL A 117 -1.57 6.78 -4.65
C VAL A 117 -2.05 6.60 -3.22
N LEU A 118 -3.36 6.75 -3.04
CA LEU A 118 -4.08 6.56 -1.78
C LEU A 118 -4.90 5.28 -1.83
N LEU A 119 -4.91 4.53 -0.73
CA LEU A 119 -5.82 3.40 -0.52
C LEU A 119 -6.92 3.81 0.46
N ILE A 120 -8.12 4.08 -0.05
CA ILE A 120 -9.26 4.52 0.76
C ILE A 120 -10.14 3.31 1.09
N PRO A 121 -10.45 3.01 2.37
CA PRO A 121 -11.39 1.95 2.70
C PRO A 121 -12.76 2.16 2.02
N PHE A 122 -13.29 1.11 1.39
CA PHE A 122 -14.56 1.14 0.63
C PHE A 122 -15.74 1.57 1.51
N ASP A 123 -15.85 0.94 2.67
CA ASP A 123 -16.75 1.35 3.74
C ASP A 123 -15.92 1.50 5.03
N PRO A 124 -15.55 2.73 5.41
CA PRO A 124 -14.83 2.99 6.64
C PRO A 124 -15.60 2.51 7.89
N ALA A 125 -16.93 2.52 7.83
CA ALA A 125 -17.79 2.07 8.92
C ALA A 125 -17.89 0.54 8.97
N GLU A 126 -17.89 -0.18 7.84
CA GLU A 126 -17.86 -1.64 7.82
C GLU A 126 -16.56 -2.19 8.43
N LYS A 127 -15.39 -1.62 8.09
CA LYS A 127 -14.12 -2.04 8.71
C LYS A 127 -14.11 -1.85 10.22
N ALA A 128 -14.58 -0.69 10.69
CA ALA A 128 -14.74 -0.44 12.12
C ALA A 128 -15.74 -1.41 12.77
N THR A 129 -16.85 -1.71 12.09
CA THR A 129 -17.90 -2.61 12.56
C THR A 129 -17.44 -4.07 12.60
N ARG A 130 -16.62 -4.53 11.64
CA ARG A 130 -16.05 -5.89 11.65
C ARG A 130 -15.08 -6.09 12.81
N ILE A 131 -14.26 -5.08 13.13
CA ILE A 131 -13.41 -5.09 14.33
C ILE A 131 -14.27 -5.15 15.59
N LEU A 132 -15.29 -4.29 15.69
CA LEU A 132 -16.22 -4.26 16.82
C LEU A 132 -17.00 -5.58 16.98
N ARG A 133 -17.51 -6.17 15.89
CA ARG A 133 -18.18 -7.48 15.93
C ARG A 133 -17.25 -8.61 16.35
N ALA A 134 -16.04 -8.65 15.81
CA ALA A 134 -15.06 -9.67 16.21
C ALA A 134 -14.73 -9.59 17.71
N ILE A 135 -14.65 -8.37 18.26
CA ILE A 135 -14.45 -8.14 19.70
C ILE A 135 -15.68 -8.59 20.50
N LEU A 136 -16.90 -8.23 20.08
CA LEU A 136 -18.14 -8.59 20.76
C LEU A 136 -18.41 -10.11 20.72
N GLU A 137 -18.19 -10.77 19.58
CA GLU A 137 -18.33 -12.22 19.45
C GLU A 137 -17.28 -13.01 20.25
N ALA A 138 -16.13 -12.41 20.55
CA ALA A 138 -15.12 -12.99 21.45
C ALA A 138 -15.54 -12.85 22.93
N ASP A 139 -16.21 -11.75 23.29
CA ASP A 139 -16.73 -11.48 24.63
C ASP A 139 -17.98 -12.33 24.95
N GLU A 140 -18.93 -12.43 24.01
CA GLU A 140 -20.17 -13.23 24.14
C GLU A 140 -19.92 -14.73 24.32
N ARG A 141 -18.77 -15.24 23.83
CA ARG A 141 -18.35 -16.63 24.07
C ARG A 141 -17.85 -16.89 25.50
N GLY A 142 -17.90 -15.89 26.39
CA GLY A 142 -17.58 -16.03 27.80
C GLY A 142 -16.12 -16.34 28.09
N GLN A 143 -15.22 -16.12 27.12
CA GLN A 143 -13.81 -16.47 27.27
C GLN A 143 -12.99 -15.41 28.00
N GLY A 144 -13.55 -14.22 28.29
CA GLY A 144 -12.83 -13.18 29.03
C GLY A 144 -11.42 -12.95 28.50
N LEU A 145 -11.26 -12.99 27.18
CA LEU A 145 -9.95 -12.84 26.56
C LEU A 145 -9.44 -11.44 26.91
N PRO A 146 -8.23 -11.30 27.47
CA PRO A 146 -7.63 -9.99 27.69
C PRO A 146 -7.75 -9.18 26.41
N PHE A 147 -8.15 -7.91 26.50
CA PHE A 147 -8.41 -7.03 25.36
C PHE A 147 -7.36 -7.14 24.23
N ALA A 148 -6.09 -7.35 24.58
CA ALA A 148 -4.99 -7.58 23.64
C ALA A 148 -5.18 -8.80 22.71
N GLU A 149 -5.70 -9.92 23.21
CA GLU A 149 -5.93 -11.15 22.42
C GLU A 149 -7.15 -11.01 21.51
N ALA A 150 -8.22 -10.35 21.98
CA ALA A 150 -9.37 -10.00 21.15
C ALA A 150 -8.97 -9.06 20.00
N MET A 151 -8.12 -8.08 20.29
CA MET A 151 -7.56 -7.18 19.28
C MET A 151 -6.68 -7.91 18.26
N GLN A 152 -5.92 -8.93 18.68
CA GLN A 152 -5.10 -9.72 17.77
C GLN A 152 -5.95 -10.65 16.88
N ALA A 153 -7.00 -11.26 17.42
CA ALA A 153 -7.94 -12.05 16.64
C ALA A 153 -8.71 -11.20 15.62
N ALA A 154 -9.12 -9.99 16.02
CA ALA A 154 -9.77 -9.03 15.12
C ALA A 154 -8.85 -8.60 13.97
N LYS A 155 -7.55 -8.36 14.23
CA LYS A 155 -6.55 -8.10 13.17
C LYS A 155 -6.49 -9.23 12.15
N ASN A 156 -6.34 -10.48 12.62
CA ASN A 156 -6.27 -11.67 11.76
C ASN A 156 -7.54 -11.89 10.90
N LEU A 157 -8.70 -11.39 11.34
CA LEU A 157 -9.99 -11.46 10.64
C LEU A 157 -10.18 -10.36 9.59
N VAL A 158 -9.50 -9.23 9.75
CA VAL A 158 -9.49 -8.11 8.80
C VAL A 158 -8.45 -8.31 7.69
N GLU A 159 -7.42 -9.11 7.97
CA GLU A 159 -6.32 -9.45 7.04
C GLU A 159 -6.68 -10.61 6.06
N ARG A 160 -7.88 -11.19 6.15
CA ARG A 160 -8.42 -12.21 5.22
C ARG A 160 -9.46 -11.63 4.27
#